data_AF-A0A9W9RJF8-F1
#
_entry.id   AF-A0A9W9RJF8-F1
#
_cell.length_a   1.000
_cell.length_b   1.000
_cell.length_c   1.000
_cell.angle_alpha   90.00
_cell.angle_beta   90.00
_cell.angle_gamma   90.00
#
_symmetry.space_group_name_H-M   'P 1'
#
loop_
_entity.id
_entity.type
_entity.pdbx_description
1 polymer ?
#
loop_
_entity_poly.entity_id
_entity_poly.type
_entity_poly.pdbx_seq_one_letter_code
_entity_poly.pdbx_strand_id
1 'polypeptide(L)'
;MAEQFWQQTFADLETSSYPVLPAVGYQSSITKVTDYEIDRIDCADSSNSPYTISTKLQAAWALLLAQYANTQDVVFGTTMNDLQNPASMQDVFPLRVPVNWESDLAQWLQANQSRVATMQDVQPRMSLDQIQSCSPEAKEACEFRTSIVLRDSEPEVYKVCTDIPSTAVK
;
A
#
# COMPACT_ATOMS: atom_id res chain seq x y z
N MET A 1 -8.09 -20.77 -8.48
CA MET A 1 -8.95 -19.83 -7.71
C MET A 1 -8.13 -18.65 -7.17
N ALA A 2 -7.15 -18.83 -6.29
CA ALA A 2 -6.31 -17.72 -5.80
C ALA A 2 -5.36 -17.15 -6.89
N GLU A 3 -4.68 -18.01 -7.65
CA GLU A 3 -3.81 -17.57 -8.77
C GLU A 3 -4.57 -16.77 -9.83
N GLN A 4 -5.73 -17.29 -10.27
CA GLN A 4 -6.62 -16.58 -11.22
C GLN A 4 -7.09 -15.23 -10.68
N PHE A 5 -7.36 -15.12 -9.38
CA PHE A 5 -7.71 -13.85 -8.75
C PHE A 5 -6.58 -12.84 -8.89
N TRP A 6 -5.33 -13.23 -8.61
CA TRP A 6 -4.17 -12.34 -8.72
C TRP A 6 -3.85 -11.98 -10.18
N GLN A 7 -3.95 -12.94 -11.10
CA GLN A 7 -3.86 -12.67 -12.55
C GLN A 7 -4.88 -11.62 -12.98
N GLN A 8 -6.13 -11.76 -12.53
CA GLN A 8 -7.19 -10.83 -12.92
C GLN A 8 -7.09 -9.46 -12.20
N THR A 9 -6.55 -9.44 -10.97
CA THR A 9 -6.31 -8.20 -10.21
C THR A 9 -5.29 -7.30 -10.91
N PHE A 10 -4.25 -7.90 -11.49
CA PHE A 10 -3.18 -7.18 -12.16
C PHE A 10 -3.26 -7.22 -13.69
N ALA A 11 -4.32 -7.78 -14.27
CA ALA A 11 -4.52 -7.76 -15.72
C ALA A 11 -4.51 -6.31 -16.25
N ASP A 12 -3.82 -6.09 -17.37
CA ASP A 12 -3.71 -4.78 -18.01
C ASP A 12 -3.20 -3.69 -17.05
N LEU A 13 -2.21 -4.02 -16.21
CA LEU A 13 -1.59 -3.05 -15.29
C LEU A 13 -0.81 -2.00 -16.08
N GLU A 14 -1.18 -0.73 -15.91
CA GLU A 14 -0.50 0.42 -16.54
C GLU A 14 0.09 1.33 -15.46
N THR A 15 0.95 0.77 -14.62
CA THR A 15 1.53 1.49 -13.48
C THR A 15 2.85 2.18 -13.82
N SER A 16 3.17 3.20 -13.03
CA SER A 16 4.48 3.85 -13.02
C SER A 16 5.02 3.77 -11.59
N SER A 17 6.18 3.14 -11.41
CA SER A 17 6.78 3.04 -10.08
C SER A 17 7.28 4.41 -9.62
N TYR A 18 6.62 4.98 -8.62
CA TYR A 18 7.11 6.15 -7.89
C TYR A 18 7.67 5.75 -6.52
N PRO A 19 8.79 6.35 -6.08
CA PRO A 19 9.66 7.28 -6.82
C PRO A 19 10.52 6.56 -7.87
N VAL A 20 11.03 7.32 -8.85
CA VAL A 20 12.07 6.83 -9.78
C VAL A 20 13.35 6.62 -8.99
N LEU A 21 13.97 5.44 -9.13
CA LEU A 21 15.22 5.14 -8.45
C LEU A 21 16.38 5.97 -9.05
N PRO A 22 17.29 6.52 -8.22
CA PRO A 22 18.40 7.33 -8.73
C PRO A 22 19.36 6.56 -9.65
N ALA A 23 19.52 5.25 -9.42
CA ALA A 23 20.42 4.40 -10.18
C ALA A 23 19.93 2.94 -10.19
N VAL A 24 20.36 2.18 -11.19
CA VAL A 24 20.17 0.73 -11.24
C VAL A 24 20.92 0.10 -10.05
N GLY A 25 20.24 -0.78 -9.31
CA GLY A 25 20.80 -1.40 -8.12
C GLY A 25 20.84 -0.49 -6.89
N TYR A 26 20.13 0.64 -6.90
CA TYR A 26 19.98 1.47 -5.72
C TYR A 26 19.40 0.67 -4.55
N GLN A 27 20.13 0.63 -3.44
CA GLN A 27 19.65 0.06 -2.19
C GLN A 27 19.06 1.16 -1.33
N SER A 28 17.77 1.03 -1.00
CA SER A 28 17.12 1.96 -0.09
C SER A 28 17.71 1.84 1.31
N SER A 29 18.01 2.98 1.90
CA SER A 29 18.34 3.09 3.31
C SER A 29 17.46 4.18 3.92
N ILE A 30 17.06 3.98 5.17
CA ILE A 30 16.31 5.01 5.90
C ILE A 30 17.27 6.17 6.14
N THR A 31 17.01 7.29 5.50
CA THR A 31 17.80 8.52 5.65
C THR A 31 17.13 9.54 6.57
N LYS A 32 15.79 9.50 6.65
CA LYS A 32 14.99 10.42 7.46
C LYS A 32 13.68 9.77 7.88
N VAL A 33 13.29 10.00 9.13
CA VAL A 33 11.95 9.73 9.66
C VAL A 33 11.33 11.08 9.99
N THR A 34 10.04 11.25 9.70
CA THR A 34 9.32 12.48 10.00
C THR A 34 7.94 12.13 10.52
N ASP A 35 7.58 12.70 11.65
CA ASP A 35 6.30 12.48 12.30
C ASP A 35 5.38 13.67 12.00
N TYR A 36 4.13 13.36 11.65
CA TYR A 36 3.07 14.34 11.42
C TYR A 36 1.84 13.92 12.19
N GLU A 37 1.25 14.86 12.91
CA GLU A 37 -0.05 14.70 13.58
C GLU A 37 -1.14 15.35 12.71
N ILE A 38 -2.26 14.64 12.54
CA ILE A 38 -3.39 15.10 11.74
C ILE A 38 -4.63 15.11 12.62
N ASP A 39 -4.98 16.28 13.15
CA ASP A 39 -6.09 16.46 14.10
C ASP A 39 -7.48 16.29 13.46
N ARG A 40 -7.56 16.32 12.13
CA ARG A 40 -8.83 16.49 11.38
C ARG A 40 -9.24 15.25 10.58
N ILE A 41 -8.77 14.07 10.96
CA ILE A 41 -9.36 12.84 10.47
C ILE A 41 -10.58 12.60 11.36
N ASP A 42 -11.78 12.88 10.85
CA ASP A 42 -13.03 12.56 11.56
C ASP A 42 -13.17 11.02 11.67
N CYS A 43 -12.47 10.46 12.65
CA CYS A 43 -12.53 9.06 13.05
C CYS A 43 -13.84 8.77 13.81
N ALA A 44 -14.44 9.82 14.39
CA ALA A 44 -15.62 9.76 15.24
C ALA A 44 -16.94 9.51 14.47
N ASP A 45 -16.94 9.61 13.14
CA ASP A 45 -18.10 9.30 12.29
C ASP A 45 -18.14 7.84 11.81
N SER A 46 -17.51 6.91 12.54
CA SER A 46 -17.62 5.47 12.23
C SER A 46 -19.06 4.94 12.29
N SER A 47 -19.99 5.66 12.94
CA SER A 47 -21.42 5.32 12.96
C SER A 47 -22.22 5.81 11.75
N ASN A 48 -21.73 6.80 10.98
CA ASN A 48 -22.46 7.41 9.85
C ASN A 48 -21.72 7.35 8.51
N SER A 49 -20.42 7.08 8.50
CA SER A 49 -19.63 6.88 7.29
C SER A 49 -19.67 5.40 6.87
N PRO A 50 -20.12 5.06 5.65
CA PRO A 50 -20.10 3.67 5.16
C PRO A 50 -18.68 3.16 4.84
N TYR A 51 -17.66 4.03 4.94
CA TYR A 51 -16.26 3.71 4.62
C TYR A 51 -15.37 3.72 5.87
N THR A 52 -14.51 2.71 5.98
CA THR A 52 -13.49 2.62 7.04
C THR A 52 -12.43 3.71 6.91
N ILE A 53 -11.76 4.04 8.03
CA ILE A 53 -10.60 4.95 8.02
C ILE A 53 -9.50 4.41 7.11
N SER A 54 -9.28 3.09 7.13
CA SER A 54 -8.29 2.42 6.28
C SER A 54 -8.54 2.67 4.79
N THR A 55 -9.78 2.49 4.35
CA THR A 55 -10.18 2.78 2.96
C THR A 55 -9.91 4.23 2.59
N LYS A 56 -10.24 5.19 3.47
CA LYS A 56 -10.02 6.62 3.23
C LYS A 56 -8.52 6.95 3.11
N LEU A 57 -7.68 6.38 3.98
CA LEU A 57 -6.23 6.60 3.97
C LEU A 57 -5.56 5.97 2.76
N GLN A 58 -5.91 4.74 2.41
CA GLN A 58 -5.44 4.08 1.19
C GLN A 58 -5.85 4.84 -0.07
N ALA A 59 -7.09 5.34 -0.12
CA ALA A 59 -7.57 6.18 -1.21
C ALA A 59 -6.82 7.51 -1.31
N ALA A 60 -6.60 8.21 -0.19
CA ALA A 60 -5.83 9.44 -0.17
C ALA A 60 -4.37 9.21 -0.63
N TRP A 61 -3.76 8.09 -0.21
CA TRP A 61 -2.43 7.68 -0.65
C TRP A 61 -2.38 7.38 -2.15
N ALA A 62 -3.38 6.68 -2.69
CA ALA A 62 -3.52 6.43 -4.12
C ALA A 62 -3.60 7.73 -4.93
N LEU A 63 -4.42 8.70 -4.50
CA LEU A 63 -4.54 10.01 -5.16
C LEU A 63 -3.23 10.80 -5.12
N LEU A 64 -2.48 10.72 -4.03
CA LEU A 64 -1.18 11.35 -3.90
C LEU A 64 -0.19 10.75 -4.91
N LEU A 65 -0.06 9.42 -4.91
CA LEU A 65 0.84 8.72 -5.82
C LEU A 65 0.46 8.95 -7.29
N ALA A 66 -0.83 8.95 -7.62
CA ALA A 66 -1.31 9.21 -8.97
C ALA A 66 -0.86 10.59 -9.49
N GLN A 67 -0.91 11.62 -8.62
CA GLN A 67 -0.43 12.95 -8.96
C GLN A 67 1.09 13.01 -9.12
N TYR A 68 1.85 12.39 -8.22
CA TYR A 68 3.32 12.40 -8.27
C TYR A 68 3.89 11.57 -9.42
N ALA A 69 3.25 10.46 -9.75
CA ALA A 69 3.66 9.54 -10.81
C ALA A 69 3.05 9.88 -12.17
N ASN A 70 2.11 10.84 -12.23
CA ASN A 70 1.31 11.17 -13.40
C ASN A 70 0.69 9.92 -14.06
N THR A 71 0.04 9.08 -13.26
CA THR A 71 -0.63 7.85 -13.69
C THR A 71 -2.03 7.76 -13.08
N GLN A 72 -2.91 7.01 -13.73
CA GLN A 72 -4.24 6.66 -13.23
C GLN A 72 -4.29 5.27 -12.62
N ASP A 73 -3.23 4.48 -12.71
CA ASP A 73 -3.17 3.14 -12.15
C ASP A 73 -1.97 3.04 -11.21
N VAL A 74 -2.25 3.02 -9.90
CA VAL A 74 -1.20 3.05 -8.88
C VAL A 74 -1.16 1.72 -8.14
N VAL A 75 0.06 1.28 -7.82
CA VAL A 75 0.31 0.13 -6.96
C VAL A 75 1.21 0.55 -5.82
N PHE A 76 0.82 0.20 -4.60
CA PHE A 76 1.63 0.39 -3.40
C PHE A 76 1.46 -0.80 -2.46
N GLY A 77 2.43 -0.99 -1.58
CA GLY A 77 2.35 -1.99 -0.53
C GLY A 77 1.37 -1.56 0.56
N THR A 78 0.46 -2.43 0.96
CA THR A 78 -0.39 -2.21 2.15
C THR A 78 -0.44 -3.48 2.98
N THR A 79 -0.72 -3.31 4.27
CA THR A 79 -1.12 -4.42 5.13
C THR A 79 -2.61 -4.70 4.94
N MET A 80 -2.97 -5.98 4.90
CA MET A 80 -4.36 -6.42 4.77
C MET A 80 -5.07 -6.53 6.12
N ASN A 81 -4.33 -6.74 7.22
CA ASN A 81 -4.91 -6.69 8.57
C ASN A 81 -5.07 -5.22 8.98
N ASP A 82 -6.30 -4.86 9.30
CA ASP A 82 -6.70 -3.55 9.78
C ASP A 82 -6.39 -3.42 11.26
N LEU A 83 -5.38 -2.62 11.60
CA LEU A 83 -5.20 -1.99 12.92
C LEU A 83 -4.96 -2.91 14.15
N GLN A 84 -5.38 -4.18 14.14
CA GLN A 84 -5.52 -5.06 15.31
C GLN A 84 -4.32 -5.99 15.56
N ASN A 85 -3.31 -6.01 14.68
CA ASN A 85 -2.16 -6.90 14.81
C ASN A 85 -0.87 -6.14 14.48
N PRO A 86 0.27 -6.37 15.17
CA PRO A 86 1.54 -5.78 14.79
C PRO A 86 1.88 -6.29 13.39
N ALA A 87 1.66 -5.46 12.38
CA ALA A 87 2.00 -5.83 11.02
C ALA A 87 3.51 -6.05 10.93
N SER A 88 3.92 -7.26 10.58
CA SER A 88 5.28 -7.52 10.20
C SER A 88 5.49 -7.00 8.77
N MET A 89 6.72 -6.65 8.38
CA MET A 89 7.00 -6.28 6.98
C MET A 89 6.68 -7.43 6.00
N GLN A 90 6.50 -8.66 6.49
CA GLN A 90 6.11 -9.83 5.69
C GLN A 90 4.60 -9.83 5.36
N ASP A 91 3.83 -8.94 5.99
CA ASP A 91 2.37 -8.81 5.79
C ASP A 91 1.99 -7.70 4.80
N VAL A 92 2.97 -7.17 4.05
CA VAL A 92 2.76 -6.11 3.06
C VAL A 92 2.57 -6.72 1.67
N PHE A 93 1.41 -6.46 1.06
CA PHE A 93 1.02 -6.99 -0.24
C PHE A 93 0.74 -5.84 -1.24
N PRO A 94 0.90 -6.09 -2.55
CA PRO A 94 0.59 -5.10 -3.57
C PRO A 94 -0.93 -4.82 -3.60
N LEU A 95 -1.32 -3.58 -3.37
CA LEU A 95 -2.68 -3.09 -3.60
C LEU A 95 -2.69 -2.19 -4.85
N ARG A 96 -3.43 -2.62 -5.87
CA ARG A 96 -3.69 -1.84 -7.08
C ARG A 96 -4.94 -0.98 -6.88
N VAL A 97 -4.81 0.34 -7.10
CA VAL A 97 -5.92 1.28 -6.98
C VAL A 97 -6.03 2.15 -8.23
N PRO A 98 -6.80 1.73 -9.25
CA PRO A 98 -7.12 2.63 -10.34
C PRO A 98 -7.86 3.87 -9.84
N VAL A 99 -7.33 5.04 -10.19
CA VAL A 99 -7.80 6.39 -9.90
C VAL A 99 -8.55 6.90 -11.13
N ASN A 100 -9.85 7.11 -10.98
CA ASN A 100 -10.67 7.77 -11.99
C ASN A 100 -11.07 9.16 -11.49
N TRP A 101 -10.45 10.19 -12.04
CA TRP A 101 -10.69 11.59 -11.68
C TRP A 101 -12.10 12.09 -12.04
N GLU A 102 -12.81 11.39 -12.91
CA GLU A 102 -14.18 11.71 -13.32
C GLU A 102 -15.24 10.95 -12.49
N SER A 103 -14.82 10.01 -11.65
CA SER A 103 -15.74 9.20 -10.86
C SER A 103 -16.28 9.92 -9.63
N ASP A 104 -17.50 9.56 -9.21
CA ASP A 104 -18.04 9.98 -7.93
C ASP A 104 -17.18 9.41 -6.78
N LEU A 105 -16.84 10.26 -5.83
CA LEU A 105 -15.94 9.92 -4.72
C LEU A 105 -16.50 8.76 -3.87
N ALA A 106 -17.81 8.75 -3.61
CA ALA A 106 -18.45 7.71 -2.79
C ALA A 106 -18.41 6.36 -3.51
N GLN A 107 -18.73 6.35 -4.82
CA GLN A 107 -18.61 5.14 -5.64
C GLN A 107 -17.17 4.62 -5.70
N TRP A 108 -16.20 5.51 -5.85
CA TRP A 108 -14.80 5.14 -5.91
C TRP A 108 -14.28 4.59 -4.57
N LEU A 109 -14.64 5.20 -3.45
CA LEU A 109 -14.33 4.69 -2.11
C LEU A 109 -14.98 3.33 -1.85
N GLN A 110 -16.23 3.14 -2.28
CA GLN A 110 -16.92 1.85 -2.19
C GLN A 110 -16.18 0.77 -2.99
N ALA A 111 -15.77 1.08 -4.21
CA ALA A 111 -15.00 0.16 -5.04
C ALA A 111 -13.66 -0.19 -4.39
N ASN A 112 -12.96 0.79 -3.81
CA ASN A 112 -11.71 0.53 -3.10
C ASN A 112 -11.91 -0.36 -1.87
N GLN A 113 -12.93 -0.09 -1.05
CA GLN A 113 -13.26 -0.93 0.11
C GLN A 113 -13.58 -2.36 -0.30
N SER A 114 -14.38 -2.55 -1.36
CA SER A 114 -14.70 -3.89 -1.87
C SER A 114 -13.48 -4.62 -2.44
N ARG A 115 -12.54 -3.91 -3.10
CA ARG A 115 -11.27 -4.51 -3.55
C ARG A 115 -10.48 -5.05 -2.36
N VAL A 116 -10.27 -4.23 -1.33
CA VAL A 116 -9.50 -4.61 -0.14
C VAL A 116 -10.17 -5.79 0.58
N ALA A 117 -11.50 -5.78 0.74
CA ALA A 117 -12.23 -6.89 1.35
C ALA A 117 -12.06 -8.20 0.56
N THR A 118 -12.16 -8.14 -0.77
CA THR A 118 -11.95 -9.33 -1.63
C THR A 118 -10.51 -9.85 -1.52
N MET A 119 -9.54 -8.93 -1.44
CA MET A 119 -8.12 -9.29 -1.28
C MET A 119 -7.85 -9.92 0.08
N GLN A 120 -8.47 -9.44 1.16
CA GLN A 120 -8.35 -10.02 2.51
C GLN A 120 -8.80 -11.49 2.55
N ASP A 121 -9.84 -11.88 1.80
CA ASP A 121 -10.34 -13.26 1.74
C ASP A 121 -9.41 -14.23 0.98
N VAL A 122 -8.63 -13.69 0.03
CA VAL A 122 -7.77 -14.49 -0.87
C VAL A 122 -6.32 -14.50 -0.40
N GLN A 123 -5.82 -13.39 0.16
CA GLN A 123 -4.41 -13.20 0.53
C GLN A 123 -3.84 -14.33 1.41
N PRO A 124 -4.52 -14.85 2.46
CA PRO A 124 -3.96 -15.90 3.32
C PRO A 124 -3.59 -17.20 2.60
N ARG A 125 -4.00 -17.35 1.33
CA ARG A 125 -3.75 -18.52 0.50
C ARG A 125 -2.46 -18.43 -0.33
N MET A 126 -1.83 -17.26 -0.42
CA MET A 126 -0.64 -17.04 -1.25
C MET A 126 0.37 -16.10 -0.59
N SER A 127 1.66 -16.43 -0.68
CA SER A 127 2.76 -15.54 -0.33
C SER A 127 3.04 -14.52 -1.43
N LEU A 128 3.83 -13.49 -1.12
CA LEU A 128 4.26 -12.49 -2.10
C LEU A 128 5.00 -13.12 -3.29
N ASP A 129 5.90 -14.06 -3.05
CA ASP A 129 6.64 -14.78 -4.11
C ASP A 129 5.71 -15.59 -5.03
N GLN A 130 4.64 -16.15 -4.45
CA GLN A 130 3.63 -16.88 -5.23
C GLN A 130 2.80 -15.92 -6.08
N ILE A 131 2.46 -14.74 -5.56
CA ILE A 131 1.74 -13.69 -6.32
C ILE A 131 2.59 -13.18 -7.47
N GLN A 132 3.89 -12.94 -7.25
CA GLN A 132 4.84 -12.55 -8.30
C GLN A 132 4.89 -13.56 -9.46
N SER A 133 4.64 -14.83 -9.17
CA SER A 133 4.68 -15.91 -10.16
C SER A 133 3.37 -16.07 -10.94
N CYS A 134 2.31 -15.31 -10.60
CA CYS A 134 1.00 -15.44 -11.23
C CYS A 134 0.97 -14.86 -12.66
N SER A 135 1.62 -13.72 -12.91
CA SER A 135 1.75 -13.09 -14.23
C SER A 135 2.90 -12.06 -14.26
N PRO A 136 3.34 -11.60 -15.45
CA PRO A 136 4.31 -10.51 -15.57
C PRO A 136 3.85 -9.22 -14.86
N GLU A 137 2.57 -8.88 -14.95
CA GLU A 137 1.98 -7.71 -14.32
C GLU A 137 1.89 -7.88 -12.80
N ALA A 138 1.60 -9.09 -12.31
CA ALA A 138 1.63 -9.38 -10.88
C ALA A 138 3.04 -9.25 -10.31
N LYS A 139 4.06 -9.67 -11.08
CA LYS A 139 5.47 -9.44 -10.73
C LYS A 139 5.77 -7.95 -10.64
N GLU A 140 5.39 -7.17 -11.65
CA GLU A 140 5.58 -5.71 -11.66
C GLU A 140 4.87 -5.03 -10.48
N ALA A 141 3.65 -5.44 -10.18
CA ALA A 141 2.89 -4.93 -9.03
C ALA A 141 3.60 -5.18 -7.69
N CYS A 142 4.26 -6.33 -7.54
CA CYS A 142 5.02 -6.67 -6.34
C CYS A 142 6.35 -5.89 -6.21
N GLU A 143 6.82 -5.22 -7.26
CA GLU A 143 7.99 -4.33 -7.24
C GLU A 143 7.63 -2.90 -6.75
N PHE A 144 6.55 -2.77 -5.96
CA PHE A 144 6.14 -1.50 -5.36
C PHE A 144 7.27 -0.88 -4.53
N ARG A 145 7.44 0.44 -4.65
CA ARG A 145 8.50 1.20 -3.96
C ARG A 145 8.00 2.01 -2.77
N THR A 146 6.69 2.13 -2.66
CA THR A 146 6.03 2.85 -1.59
C THR A 146 5.04 1.93 -0.90
N SER A 147 4.85 2.14 0.40
CA SER A 147 3.87 1.42 1.18
C SER A 147 3.21 2.31 2.22
N ILE A 148 1.99 1.97 2.59
CA ILE A 148 1.27 2.55 3.72
C ILE A 148 0.92 1.41 4.69
N VAL A 149 1.27 1.59 5.95
CA VAL A 149 1.00 0.61 7.02
C VAL A 149 0.12 1.29 8.05
N LEU A 150 -1.07 0.74 8.24
CA LEU A 150 -2.06 1.26 9.17
C LEU A 150 -2.10 0.40 10.42
N ARG A 151 -1.93 1.03 11.59
CA ARG A 151 -1.88 0.36 12.89
C ARG A 151 -2.75 1.13 13.88
N ASP A 152 -3.44 0.43 14.77
CA ASP A 152 -3.94 1.07 15.98
C ASP A 152 -2.74 1.37 16.88
N SER A 153 -2.74 2.52 17.51
CA SER A 153 -1.65 2.90 18.40
C SER A 153 -1.80 2.17 19.73
N GLU A 154 -1.07 1.07 19.94
CA GLU A 154 -0.44 0.90 21.26
C GLU A 154 0.89 1.65 21.23
N PRO A 155 1.27 2.35 22.31
CA PRO A 155 2.48 3.17 22.34
C PRO A 155 3.73 2.30 22.36
N GLU A 156 4.11 1.73 21.23
CA GLU A 156 5.45 1.18 21.03
C GLU A 156 6.39 2.31 20.60
N VAL A 157 7.30 2.64 21.50
CA VAL A 157 8.48 3.47 21.25
C VAL A 157 9.14 2.95 19.98
N TYR A 158 9.10 3.72 18.89
CA TYR A 158 9.93 3.46 17.72
C TYR A 158 11.38 3.36 18.20
N LYS A 159 11.90 2.14 18.34
CA LYS A 159 13.33 1.93 18.45
C LYS A 159 13.89 2.31 17.10
N VAL A 160 14.33 3.57 17.01
CA VAL A 160 15.28 4.01 16.00
C VAL A 160 16.32 2.91 15.90
N CYS A 161 16.49 2.31 14.71
CA CYS A 161 17.64 1.47 14.43
C CYS A 161 18.87 2.36 14.56
N THR A 162 19.42 2.48 15.77
CA THR A 162 20.65 3.22 16.05
C THR A 162 21.89 2.47 15.60
N ASP A 163 21.74 1.21 15.16
CA ASP A 163 22.85 0.41 14.68
C ASP A 163 22.98 0.56 13.16
N ILE A 164 23.40 1.74 12.73
CA ILE A 164 24.12 1.88 11.45
C ILE A 164 25.57 1.52 11.77
N PRO A 165 26.13 0.41 11.27
CA PRO A 165 27.56 0.16 11.40
C PRO A 165 28.30 1.30 10.71
N SER A 166 29.13 2.02 11.46
CA SER A 166 29.96 3.15 11.04
C SER A 166 31.07 2.78 10.03
N THR A 167 30.88 1.76 9.18
CA THR A 167 31.92 1.26 8.29
C THR A 167 31.36 0.92 6.93
N ALA A 168 31.15 1.94 6.12
CA ALA A 168 31.31 1.89 4.66
C ALA A 168 31.32 3.32 4.08
N VAL A 169 32.28 4.14 4.52
CA VAL A 169 32.79 5.25 3.69
C VAL A 169 34.27 4.99 3.50
N LYS A 170 34.60 4.35 2.38
CA LYS A 170 35.84 4.52 1.64
C LYS A 170 35.54 4.35 0.16
#